data_AF-B5H0D0-F1
#
_entry.id   AF-B5H0D0-F1
#
_cell.length_a   1.000
_cell.length_b   1.000
_cell.length_c   1.000
_cell.angle_alpha   90.00
_cell.angle_beta   90.00
_cell.angle_gamma   90.00
#
_symmetry.space_group_name_H-M   'P 1'
#
loop_
_entity.id
_entity.type
_entity.pdbx_description
1 polymer ?
#
loop_
_entity_poly.entity_id
_entity_poly.type
_entity_poly.pdbx_seq_one_letter_code
_entity_poly.pdbx_strand_id
1 'polypeptide(L)'
;MVGAVGAPDGSRRAELEQRRVRAVIPTPLVPVPIPDRVAVLIGACMPERVLRAEIEAECAVREVHRFHGPLCDEDRADREQALSQLARANKVLGAYHPRLVIGPRRPR
;
A
#
# COMPACT_ATOMS: atom_id res chain seq x y z
N MET A 1 27.17 12.50 -49.46
CA MET A 1 25.76 12.65 -49.04
C MET A 1 25.10 11.31 -49.35
N VAL A 2 24.51 10.50 -48.47
CA VAL A 2 23.98 10.57 -47.09
C VAL A 2 24.08 9.10 -46.59
N GLY A 3 24.74 8.78 -45.48
CA GLY A 3 24.11 8.70 -44.14
C GLY A 3 23.25 7.44 -43.96
N ALA A 4 23.84 6.29 -43.62
CA ALA A 4 23.11 5.13 -43.10
C ALA A 4 23.11 5.20 -41.55
N VAL A 5 22.02 5.70 -40.99
CA VAL A 5 21.80 5.81 -39.54
C VAL A 5 21.42 4.43 -39.01
N GLY A 6 22.33 3.82 -38.24
CA GLY A 6 22.10 2.57 -37.52
C GLY A 6 21.03 2.71 -36.44
N ALA A 7 20.18 1.69 -36.35
CA ALA A 7 19.09 1.58 -35.37
C ALA A 7 19.60 1.54 -33.91
N PRO A 8 18.89 2.16 -32.95
CA PRO A 8 19.29 2.11 -31.55
C PRO A 8 18.86 0.80 -30.87
N ASP A 9 19.84 -0.08 -30.69
CA ASP A 9 20.25 -0.68 -29.40
C ASP A 9 19.12 -1.14 -28.43
N GLY A 10 18.37 -2.17 -28.84
CA GLY A 10 17.37 -2.85 -28.00
C GLY A 10 17.96 -3.63 -26.81
N SER A 11 19.26 -3.93 -26.82
CA SER A 11 19.92 -4.72 -25.76
C SER A 11 20.03 -3.98 -24.43
N ARG A 12 20.24 -2.65 -24.45
CA ARG A 12 20.40 -1.87 -23.21
C ARG A 12 19.10 -1.74 -22.40
N ARG A 13 17.93 -1.86 -23.06
CA ARG A 13 16.62 -1.82 -22.38
C ARG A 13 16.29 -3.14 -21.67
N ALA A 14 16.65 -4.28 -22.26
CA ALA A 14 16.45 -5.59 -21.65
C ALA A 14 17.34 -5.79 -20.39
N GLU A 15 18.56 -5.26 -20.41
CA GLU A 15 19.52 -5.37 -19.31
C GLU A 15 19.14 -4.48 -18.09
N LEU A 16 18.46 -3.35 -18.34
CA LEU A 16 17.92 -2.46 -17.30
C LEU A 16 16.66 -3.03 -16.63
N GLU A 17 15.85 -3.83 -17.33
CA GLU A 17 14.74 -4.58 -16.73
C GLU A 17 15.21 -5.77 -15.89
N GLN A 18 16.23 -6.49 -16.35
CA GLN A 18 16.79 -7.63 -15.61
C GLN A 18 17.45 -7.25 -14.27
N ARG A 19 17.85 -5.98 -14.11
CA ARG A 19 18.38 -5.46 -12.85
C ARG A 19 17.33 -5.12 -11.78
N ARG A 20 16.04 -5.11 -12.09
CA ARG A 20 15.03 -4.46 -11.22
C ARG A 20 14.28 -5.32 -10.22
N VAL A 21 14.36 -6.64 -10.26
CA VAL A 21 13.79 -7.45 -9.16
C VAL A 21 14.67 -8.67 -8.93
N ARG A 22 15.73 -8.50 -8.14
CA ARG A 22 16.31 -9.65 -7.44
C ARG A 22 15.24 -10.10 -6.46
N ALA A 23 14.48 -11.13 -6.81
CA ALA A 23 13.49 -11.73 -5.92
C ALA A 23 14.22 -12.12 -4.64
N VAL A 24 13.97 -11.39 -3.55
CA VAL A 24 14.40 -11.79 -2.22
C VAL A 24 13.54 -12.99 -1.89
N ILE A 25 14.12 -14.19 -1.94
CA ILE A 25 13.47 -15.40 -1.44
C ILE A 25 13.40 -15.22 0.08
N PRO A 26 12.21 -15.07 0.68
CA PRO A 26 12.10 -14.93 2.11
C PRO A 26 12.56 -16.25 2.74
N THR A 27 13.61 -16.18 3.56
CA THR A 27 14.05 -17.31 4.36
C THR A 27 12.89 -17.71 5.29
N PRO A 28 12.53 -19.01 5.41
CA PRO A 28 11.49 -19.42 6.34
C PRO A 28 11.92 -19.03 7.77
N LEU A 29 11.24 -18.03 8.33
CA LEU A 29 11.50 -17.58 9.69
C LEU A 29 10.96 -18.64 10.64
N VAL A 30 11.85 -19.23 11.44
CA VAL A 30 11.44 -20.04 12.59
C VAL A 30 10.85 -19.08 13.61
N PRO A 31 9.57 -19.21 14.00
CA PRO A 31 8.97 -18.31 14.98
C PRO A 31 9.67 -18.50 16.33
N VAL A 32 10.36 -17.47 16.78
CA VAL A 32 10.96 -17.40 18.12
C VAL A 32 10.09 -16.52 19.02
N PRO A 33 9.89 -16.88 20.29
CA PRO A 33 9.13 -16.06 21.21
C PRO A 33 9.81 -14.70 21.39
N ILE A 34 9.06 -13.62 21.19
CA ILE A 34 9.53 -12.26 21.49
C ILE A 34 9.44 -12.08 23.01
N PRO A 35 10.51 -11.66 23.70
CA PRO A 35 10.44 -11.37 25.12
C PRO A 35 9.42 -10.27 25.43
N ASP A 36 8.63 -10.42 26.51
CA ASP A 36 7.51 -9.52 26.83
C ASP A 36 7.90 -8.04 26.88
N ARG A 37 9.07 -7.73 27.47
CA ARG A 37 9.59 -6.36 27.53
C ARG A 37 9.81 -5.75 26.15
N VAL A 38 10.28 -6.57 25.19
CA VAL A 38 10.46 -6.13 23.80
C VAL A 38 9.11 -5.94 23.13
N ALA A 39 8.14 -6.82 23.37
CA ALA A 39 6.78 -6.65 22.85
C ALA A 39 6.13 -5.34 23.31
N VAL A 40 6.28 -4.99 24.60
CA VAL A 40 5.82 -3.70 25.15
C VAL A 40 6.52 -2.52 24.48
N LEU A 41 7.85 -2.59 24.32
CA LEU A 41 8.61 -1.51 23.67
C LEU A 41 8.19 -1.31 22.21
N ILE A 42 7.98 -2.40 21.46
CA ILE A 42 7.48 -2.34 20.09
C ILE A 42 6.10 -1.68 20.06
N GLY A 43 5.20 -2.08 20.96
CA GLY A 43 3.87 -1.48 21.08
C GLY A 43 3.89 0.02 21.39
N ALA A 44 4.90 0.49 22.13
CA ALA A 44 5.05 1.90 22.49
C ALA A 44 5.65 2.78 21.36
N CYS A 45 6.24 2.19 20.31
CA CYS A 45 6.89 2.95 19.25
C CYS A 45 5.90 3.70 18.33
N MET A 46 4.63 3.32 18.30
CA MET A 46 3.61 3.96 17.48
C MET A 46 2.54 4.63 18.36
N PRO A 47 2.23 5.93 18.16
CA PRO A 47 1.17 6.58 18.92
C PRO A 47 -0.20 5.93 18.67
N GLU A 48 -1.02 5.78 19.72
CA GLU A 48 -2.34 5.14 19.64
C GLU A 48 -3.25 5.73 18.55
N ARG A 49 -3.23 7.05 18.35
CA ARG A 49 -4.01 7.72 17.29
C ARG A 49 -3.63 7.26 15.88
N VAL A 50 -2.37 6.88 15.67
CA VAL A 50 -1.86 6.40 14.37
C VAL A 50 -2.31 4.96 14.17
N LEU A 51 -2.18 4.11 15.19
CA LEU A 51 -2.69 2.73 15.19
C LEU A 51 -4.19 2.70 14.92
N ARG A 52 -4.94 3.59 15.57
CA ARG A 52 -6.39 3.71 15.34
C ARG A 52 -6.70 4.11 13.90
N ALA A 53 -5.99 5.09 13.36
CA ALA A 53 -6.16 5.54 11.99
C ALA A 53 -5.81 4.43 10.97
N GLU A 54 -4.84 3.56 11.26
CA GLU A 54 -4.51 2.41 10.42
C GLU A 54 -5.68 1.43 10.34
N ILE A 55 -6.23 1.04 11.49
CA ILE A 55 -7.40 0.15 11.57
C ILE A 55 -8.60 0.76 10.82
N GLU A 56 -8.84 2.05 11.01
CA GLU A 56 -9.93 2.77 10.33
C GLU A 56 -9.73 2.84 8.82
N ALA A 57 -8.51 3.11 8.36
CA ALA A 57 -8.18 3.14 6.93
C ALA A 57 -8.33 1.75 6.29
N GLU A 58 -7.87 0.68 6.96
CA GLU A 58 -8.00 -0.69 6.46
C GLU A 58 -9.47 -1.12 6.39
N CYS A 59 -10.27 -0.82 7.43
CA CYS A 59 -11.70 -1.06 7.42
C CYS A 59 -12.40 -0.28 6.29
N ALA A 60 -12.09 1.00 6.13
CA ALA A 60 -12.69 1.84 5.10
C ALA A 60 -12.36 1.35 3.69
N VAL A 61 -11.12 0.91 3.44
CA VAL A 61 -10.73 0.32 2.15
C VAL A 61 -11.53 -0.95 1.86
N ARG A 62 -11.70 -1.82 2.87
CA ARG A 62 -12.52 -3.02 2.72
C ARG A 62 -13.97 -2.68 2.35
N GLU A 63 -14.58 -1.69 3.00
CA GLU A 63 -15.94 -1.25 2.66
C GLU A 63 -16.01 -0.61 1.27
N VAL A 64 -15.03 0.20 0.86
CA VAL A 64 -14.97 0.74 -0.52
C VAL A 64 -14.94 -0.39 -1.55
N HIS A 65 -14.22 -1.48 -1.28
CA HIS A 65 -14.15 -2.64 -2.18
C HIS A 65 -15.40 -3.51 -2.15
N ARG A 66 -16.20 -3.45 -1.09
CA ARG A 66 -17.48 -4.15 -1.00
C ARG A 66 -18.46 -3.64 -2.07
N PHE A 67 -18.48 -2.35 -2.34
CA PHE A 67 -19.37 -1.75 -3.34
C PHE A 67 -18.80 -1.88 -4.76
N HIS A 68 -19.22 -2.93 -5.48
CA HIS A 68 -18.81 -3.22 -6.86
C HIS A 68 -20.01 -3.49 -7.79
N GLY A 69 -19.88 -3.13 -9.07
CA GLY A 69 -20.95 -3.28 -10.07
C GLY A 69 -21.80 -2.02 -10.27
N PRO A 70 -22.95 -2.11 -10.96
CA PRO A 70 -23.92 -1.02 -11.01
C PRO A 70 -24.50 -0.82 -9.60
N LEU A 71 -24.16 0.32 -8.99
CA LEU A 71 -24.60 0.67 -7.65
C LEU A 71 -25.99 1.30 -7.70
N CYS A 72 -26.84 1.00 -6.72
CA CYS A 72 -28.02 1.83 -6.45
C CYS A 72 -27.60 3.17 -5.81
N ASP A 73 -28.56 4.07 -5.56
CA ASP A 73 -28.23 5.37 -4.97
C ASP A 73 -27.73 5.24 -3.52
N GLU A 74 -28.27 4.28 -2.79
CA GLU A 74 -27.85 3.97 -1.42
C GLU A 74 -26.41 3.43 -1.39
N ASP A 75 -26.09 2.47 -2.26
CA ASP A 75 -24.73 1.93 -2.39
C ASP A 75 -23.71 3.01 -2.82
N ARG A 76 -24.13 3.99 -3.62
CA ARG A 76 -23.29 5.14 -3.98
C ARG A 76 -22.98 6.00 -2.75
N ALA A 77 -23.99 6.31 -1.95
CA ALA A 77 -23.84 7.11 -0.74
C ALA A 77 -22.94 6.41 0.30
N ASP A 78 -23.15 5.12 0.51
CA ASP A 78 -22.35 4.33 1.46
C ASP A 78 -20.88 4.25 1.01
N ARG A 79 -20.65 4.07 -0.30
CA ARG A 79 -19.29 4.11 -0.87
C ARG A 79 -18.62 5.47 -0.67
N GLU A 80 -19.34 6.57 -0.87
CA GLU A 80 -18.81 7.92 -0.66
C GLU A 80 -18.50 8.19 0.81
N GLN A 81 -19.34 7.69 1.73
CA GLN A 81 -19.07 7.72 3.16
C GLN A 81 -17.80 6.94 3.52
N ALA A 82 -17.61 5.74 2.95
CA ALA A 82 -16.40 4.95 3.17
C ALA A 82 -15.14 5.65 2.62
N LEU A 83 -15.21 6.28 1.45
CA LEU A 83 -14.11 7.10 0.90
C LEU A 83 -13.79 8.30 1.80
N SER A 84 -14.81 8.93 2.36
CA SER A 84 -14.65 10.05 3.30
C SER A 84 -13.95 9.63 4.59
N GLN A 85 -14.30 8.46 5.13
CA GLN A 85 -13.63 7.88 6.29
C GLN A 85 -12.16 7.55 5.99
N LEU A 86 -11.90 6.95 4.83
CA LEU A 86 -10.53 6.67 4.37
C LEU A 86 -9.69 7.96 4.26
N ALA A 87 -10.25 9.03 3.70
CA ALA A 87 -9.55 10.31 3.58
C ALA A 87 -9.21 10.91 4.95
N ARG A 88 -10.13 10.82 5.93
CA ARG A 88 -9.90 11.29 7.31
C ARG A 88 -8.79 10.50 8.00
N ALA A 89 -8.82 9.18 7.92
CA ALA A 89 -7.80 8.32 8.49
C ALA A 89 -6.42 8.58 7.84
N ASN A 90 -6.37 8.67 6.51
CA ASN A 90 -5.16 8.97 5.76
C ASN A 90 -4.56 10.34 6.09
N LYS A 91 -5.35 11.31 6.54
CA LYS A 91 -4.82 12.59 7.04
C LYS A 91 -3.94 12.39 8.27
N VAL A 92 -4.36 11.53 9.20
CA VAL A 92 -3.58 11.19 10.40
C VAL A 92 -2.34 10.39 10.03
N LEU A 93 -2.51 9.37 9.18
CA LEU A 93 -1.40 8.51 8.73
C LEU A 93 -0.35 9.31 7.95
N GLY A 94 -0.79 10.14 7.00
CA GLY A 94 0.09 10.99 6.19
C GLY A 94 0.82 12.05 7.02
N ALA A 95 0.18 12.61 8.05
CA ALA A 95 0.82 13.54 8.98
C ALA A 95 1.90 12.87 9.85
N TYR A 96 1.76 11.58 10.15
CA TYR A 96 2.78 10.82 10.87
C TYR A 96 3.90 10.34 9.95
N HIS A 97 3.56 9.68 8.84
CA HIS A 97 4.53 9.27 7.83
C HIS A 97 3.85 9.03 6.46
N PRO A 98 4.32 9.66 5.37
CA PRO A 98 3.62 9.64 4.08
C PRO A 98 3.54 8.26 3.43
N ARG A 99 4.42 7.32 3.78
CA ARG A 99 4.37 5.93 3.28
C ARG A 99 3.31 5.06 3.95
N LEU A 100 2.62 5.56 4.99
CA LEU A 100 1.55 4.83 5.67
C LEU A 100 0.17 5.11 5.07
N VAL A 101 0.06 6.03 4.12
CA VAL A 101 -1.21 6.34 3.46
C VAL A 101 -1.70 5.10 2.69
N ILE A 102 -2.93 4.66 2.99
CA ILE A 102 -3.55 3.49 2.39
C ILE A 102 -4.49 3.95 1.26
N GLY A 103 -4.33 3.37 0.07
CA GLY A 103 -5.21 3.63 -1.07
C GLY A 103 -6.12 2.45 -1.36
N PRO A 104 -7.31 2.68 -1.96
CA PRO A 104 -8.14 1.61 -2.50
C PRO A 104 -7.49 1.09 -3.79
N ARG A 105 -6.43 0.28 -3.67
CA ARG A 105 -5.78 -0.36 -4.82
C ARG A 105 -6.68 -1.49 -5.31
N ARG A 106 -6.87 -1.62 -6.62
CA ARG A 106 -7.48 -2.84 -7.18
C ARG A 106 -6.66 -4.05 -6.72
N PRO A 107 -7.29 -5.14 -6.23
CA PRO A 107 -6.58 -6.40 -6.10
C PRO A 107 -6.00 -6.75 -7.47
N ARG A 108 -4.70 -7.06 -7.50
CA ARG A 108 -4.02 -7.58 -8.69
C ARG A 108 -4.43 -9.03 -8.93
#